data_AF-A0A328Z968-F1
#
_entry.id   AF-A0A328Z968-F1
#
_cell.length_a   1.000
_cell.length_b   1.000
_cell.length_c   1.000
_cell.angle_alpha   90.00
_cell.angle_beta   90.00
_cell.angle_gamma   90.00
#
_symmetry.space_group_name_H-M   'P 1'
#
loop_
_entity.id
_entity.type
_entity.pdbx_description
1 polymer ?
#
loop_
_entity_poly.entity_id
_entity_poly.type
_entity_poly.pdbx_seq_one_letter_code
_entity_poly.pdbx_strand_id
1 'polypeptide(L)'
;MAGVGATPPSYTRRPMPHTLAAPAHSELVIKKSRFIGCVQPMSDRASAQAVVDALWKQHPGAAHVCWALLAGGQSAAVDDGEPGGTAGRPMLDVLRHQDLEGVLATVVRYFGGVKLGAGGLVRAYTDTIAQALLKADKVTLQRMATLQCEVPYALEGLLRRHIEAAGAELLQVRHGSQVHLQMRLPQAQAEAFREQVSEAGQGRIGWSAAA
;
A
#
# COMPACT_ATOMS: atom_id res chain seq x y z
N MET A 1 -31.69 -5.71 -38.58
CA MET A 1 -30.22 -5.72 -38.42
C MET A 1 -29.93 -5.57 -36.94
N ALA A 2 -29.43 -6.63 -36.31
CA ALA A 2 -29.24 -6.72 -34.87
C ALA A 2 -28.00 -5.93 -34.43
N GLY A 3 -28.17 -5.13 -33.37
CA GLY A 3 -27.10 -4.34 -32.77
C GLY A 3 -26.03 -5.23 -32.13
N VAL A 4 -24.78 -4.90 -32.41
CA VAL A 4 -23.61 -5.52 -31.81
C VAL A 4 -23.50 -4.98 -30.37
N GLY A 5 -23.99 -5.75 -29.41
CA GLY A 5 -23.73 -5.51 -27.99
C GLY A 5 -22.26 -5.81 -27.72
N ALA A 6 -21.47 -4.77 -27.44
CA ALA A 6 -20.10 -4.93 -26.96
C ALA A 6 -20.12 -5.62 -25.60
N THR A 7 -19.63 -6.86 -25.54
CA THR A 7 -19.40 -7.58 -24.30
C THR A 7 -18.31 -6.86 -23.50
N PRO A 8 -18.54 -6.47 -22.24
CA PRO A 8 -17.49 -5.85 -21.44
C PRO A 8 -16.35 -6.86 -21.21
N PRO A 9 -15.07 -6.41 -21.22
CA PRO A 9 -13.95 -7.30 -20.97
C PRO A 9 -14.08 -7.94 -19.58
N SER A 10 -13.94 -9.27 -19.55
CA SER A 10 -13.93 -10.08 -18.33
C SER A 10 -12.62 -9.86 -17.59
N TYR A 11 -12.55 -8.80 -16.79
CA TYR A 11 -11.45 -8.65 -15.84
C TYR A 11 -11.57 -9.73 -14.77
N THR A 12 -10.67 -10.70 -14.79
CA THR A 12 -10.38 -11.52 -13.61
C THR A 12 -10.02 -10.56 -12.48
N ARG A 13 -10.99 -10.32 -11.60
CA ARG A 13 -10.87 -9.40 -10.46
C ARG A 13 -9.78 -9.96 -9.55
N ARG A 14 -8.54 -9.50 -9.70
CA ARG A 14 -7.52 -9.71 -8.67
C ARG A 14 -8.14 -9.23 -7.35
N PRO A 15 -8.11 -10.04 -6.27
CA PRO A 15 -8.61 -9.60 -4.98
C PRO A 15 -7.92 -8.29 -4.63
N MET A 16 -8.71 -7.27 -4.26
CA MET A 16 -8.13 -5.99 -3.86
C MET A 16 -7.34 -6.23 -2.58
N PRO A 17 -6.05 -5.85 -2.53
CA PRO A 17 -5.25 -6.01 -1.33
C PRO A 17 -5.88 -5.20 -0.19
N HIS A 18 -5.62 -5.61 1.05
CA HIS A 18 -6.09 -4.89 2.22
C HIS A 18 -4.94 -4.10 2.84
N THR A 19 -5.25 -3.04 3.57
CA THR A 19 -4.34 -2.36 4.48
C THR A 19 -5.00 -2.26 5.85
N LEU A 20 -4.36 -1.62 6.83
CA LEU A 20 -4.97 -1.35 8.12
C LEU A 20 -5.59 0.06 8.16
N ALA A 21 -6.68 0.24 8.90
CA ALA A 21 -7.23 1.57 9.14
C ALA A 21 -6.35 2.40 10.10
N ALA A 22 -5.69 1.72 11.05
CA ALA A 22 -4.85 2.31 12.09
C ALA A 22 -3.78 1.31 12.54
N PRO A 23 -2.73 1.77 13.24
CA PRO A 23 -1.73 0.88 13.84
C PRO A 23 -2.35 -0.15 14.80
N ALA A 24 -1.96 -1.42 14.63
CA ALA A 24 -2.36 -2.53 15.47
C ALA A 24 -1.15 -3.06 16.24
N HIS A 25 -1.32 -3.29 17.55
CA HIS A 25 -0.22 -3.59 18.45
C HIS A 25 -0.40 -4.93 19.15
N SER A 26 0.71 -5.55 19.52
CA SER A 26 0.76 -6.72 20.37
C SER A 26 1.97 -6.69 21.28
N GLU A 27 1.91 -7.44 22.37
CA GLU A 27 3.07 -7.69 23.22
C GLU A 27 3.08 -9.14 23.66
N LEU A 28 4.22 -9.81 23.49
CA LEU A 28 4.44 -11.19 23.93
C LEU A 28 5.68 -11.28 24.81
N VAL A 29 5.63 -12.13 25.83
CA VAL A 29 6.79 -12.48 26.66
C VAL A 29 7.07 -13.97 26.53
N ILE A 30 8.21 -14.32 25.95
CA ILE A 30 8.62 -15.70 25.66
C ILE A 30 10.01 -15.93 26.25
N LYS A 31 10.12 -16.90 27.18
CA LYS A 31 11.37 -17.19 27.90
C LYS A 31 12.06 -15.92 28.42
N LYS A 32 11.28 -15.06 29.09
CA LYS A 32 11.67 -13.74 29.62
C LYS A 32 12.06 -12.69 28.57
N SER A 33 12.15 -13.04 27.28
CA SER A 33 12.34 -12.05 26.22
C SER A 33 10.99 -11.40 25.92
N ARG A 34 10.98 -10.09 25.76
CA ARG A 34 9.77 -9.30 25.49
C ARG A 34 9.80 -8.86 24.03
N PHE A 35 8.69 -9.08 23.33
CA PHE A 35 8.49 -8.74 21.91
C PHE A 35 7.31 -7.78 21.83
N ILE A 36 7.56 -6.56 21.34
CA ILE A 36 6.55 -5.52 21.19
C ILE A 36 6.32 -5.35 19.70
N GLY A 37 5.17 -5.81 19.22
CA GLY A 37 4.80 -5.79 17.81
C GLY A 37 3.93 -4.60 17.45
N CYS A 38 4.15 -4.05 16.27
CA CYS A 38 3.23 -3.11 15.63
C CYS A 38 3.13 -3.40 14.13
N VAL A 39 1.90 -3.49 13.62
CA VAL A 39 1.63 -3.40 12.18
C VAL A 39 0.87 -2.12 11.92
N GLN A 40 1.34 -1.30 10.98
CA GLN A 40 0.72 -0.01 10.71
C GLN A 40 0.69 0.31 9.20
N PRO A 41 -0.24 1.18 8.77
CA PRO A 41 -0.26 1.67 7.39
C PRO A 41 1.06 2.35 7.02
N MET A 42 1.52 2.13 5.79
CA MET A 42 2.78 2.64 5.31
C MET A 42 2.74 2.87 3.80
N SER A 43 3.23 4.03 3.37
CA SER A 43 3.27 4.41 1.96
C SER A 43 4.47 3.82 1.23
N ASP A 44 5.64 3.83 1.88
CA ASP A 44 6.92 3.60 1.23
C ASP A 44 8.02 3.20 2.24
N ARG A 45 9.18 2.85 1.70
CA ARG A 45 10.35 2.41 2.49
C ARG A 45 11.02 3.54 3.27
N ALA A 46 11.03 4.76 2.77
CA ALA A 46 11.69 5.88 3.45
C ALA A 46 10.96 6.24 4.75
N SER A 47 9.63 6.32 4.66
CA SER A 47 8.73 6.50 5.81
C SER A 47 8.85 5.34 6.80
N ALA A 48 9.02 4.10 6.31
CA ALA A 48 9.24 2.94 7.17
C ALA A 48 10.55 3.03 7.96
N GLN A 49 11.64 3.45 7.31
CA GLN A 49 12.93 3.61 7.97
C GLN A 49 12.87 4.68 9.07
N ALA A 50 12.19 5.81 8.81
CA ALA A 50 12.00 6.86 9.81
C ALA A 50 11.28 6.34 11.08
N VAL A 51 10.30 5.43 10.91
CA VAL A 51 9.63 4.78 12.04
C VAL A 51 10.58 3.88 12.81
N VAL A 52 11.39 3.06 12.13
CA VAL A 52 12.38 2.18 12.77
C VAL A 52 13.41 3.01 13.56
N ASP A 53 13.89 4.11 13.00
CA ASP A 53 14.83 5.00 13.66
C ASP A 53 14.20 5.66 14.91
N ALA A 54 12.91 5.98 14.86
CA ALA A 54 12.16 6.48 16.01
C ALA A 54 12.00 5.41 17.10
N LEU A 55 11.71 4.15 16.73
CA LEU A 55 11.61 3.04 17.67
C LEU A 55 12.92 2.81 18.43
N TRP A 56 14.06 2.88 17.74
CA TRP A 56 15.37 2.81 18.40
C TRP A 56 15.56 3.90 19.47
N LYS A 57 15.11 5.13 19.21
CA LYS A 57 15.15 6.23 20.19
C LYS A 57 14.18 6.01 21.35
N GLN A 58 13.00 5.47 21.09
CA GLN A 58 11.98 5.18 22.09
C GLN A 58 12.34 3.97 22.98
N HIS A 59 13.18 3.08 22.48
CA HIS A 59 13.55 1.83 23.14
C HIS A 59 15.07 1.65 23.26
N PRO A 60 15.75 2.48 24.07
CA PRO A 60 17.22 2.49 24.18
C PRO A 60 17.83 1.18 24.74
N GLY A 61 17.02 0.34 25.37
CA GLY A 61 17.45 -0.98 25.89
C GLY A 61 17.05 -2.17 25.01
N ALA A 62 16.46 -1.93 23.84
CA ALA A 62 16.12 -3.01 22.92
C ALA A 62 17.40 -3.67 22.38
N ALA A 63 17.33 -4.98 22.17
CA ALA A 63 18.39 -5.73 21.50
C ALA A 63 18.27 -5.60 19.98
N HIS A 64 17.03 -5.62 19.47
CA HIS A 64 16.72 -5.60 18.05
C HIS A 64 15.40 -4.84 17.79
N VAL A 65 15.33 -4.17 16.65
CA VAL A 65 14.14 -3.59 16.01
C VAL A 65 14.03 -4.19 14.61
N CYS A 66 13.55 -5.43 14.54
CA CYS A 66 13.34 -6.11 13.28
C CYS A 66 12.09 -5.57 12.59
N TRP A 67 12.06 -5.60 11.26
CA TRP A 67 10.91 -5.11 10.51
C TRP A 67 10.69 -5.80 9.17
N ALA A 68 9.46 -5.73 8.68
CA ALA A 68 9.05 -6.20 7.36
C ALA A 68 8.10 -5.19 6.71
N LEU A 69 8.20 -5.04 5.40
CA LEU A 69 7.44 -4.03 4.63
C LEU A 69 6.81 -4.66 3.41
N LEU A 70 5.57 -4.26 3.13
CA LEU A 70 4.89 -4.40 1.85
C LEU A 70 4.23 -3.06 1.52
N ALA A 71 4.96 -2.16 0.87
CA ALA A 71 4.47 -0.80 0.59
C ALA A 71 5.17 -0.19 -0.63
N GLY A 72 4.51 0.72 -1.33
CA GLY A 72 5.12 1.44 -2.46
C GLY A 72 5.57 0.55 -3.63
N GLY A 73 5.01 -0.66 -3.77
CA GLY A 73 5.48 -1.65 -4.76
C GLY A 73 6.79 -2.33 -4.38
N GLN A 74 7.26 -2.14 -3.15
CA GLN A 74 8.48 -2.72 -2.60
C GLN A 74 8.16 -3.70 -1.48
N SER A 75 9.07 -4.66 -1.26
CA SER A 75 9.05 -5.53 -0.08
C SER A 75 10.39 -5.51 0.64
N ALA A 76 10.36 -5.66 1.96
CA ALA A 76 11.56 -5.74 2.79
C ALA A 76 11.36 -6.73 3.94
N ALA A 77 12.45 -7.36 4.35
CA ALA A 77 12.57 -8.18 5.55
C ALA A 77 13.94 -7.90 6.17
N VAL A 78 13.98 -7.33 7.37
CA VAL A 78 15.19 -6.90 8.04
C VAL A 78 15.24 -7.53 9.43
N ASP A 79 16.24 -8.37 9.65
CA ASP A 79 16.46 -9.11 10.90
C ASP A 79 17.21 -8.32 11.97
N ASP A 80 17.80 -7.18 11.63
CA ASP A 80 18.44 -6.25 12.57
C ASP A 80 19.39 -6.91 13.60
N GLY A 81 20.27 -7.80 13.14
CA GLY A 81 21.24 -8.50 13.99
C GLY A 81 20.72 -9.80 14.62
N GLU A 82 19.44 -10.15 14.46
CA GLU A 82 18.99 -11.52 14.67
C GLU A 82 19.64 -12.48 13.65
N PRO A 83 19.69 -13.80 13.94
CA PRO A 83 20.11 -14.77 12.95
C PRO A 83 19.31 -14.64 11.64
N GLY A 84 20.00 -14.67 10.50
CA GLY A 84 19.38 -14.40 9.20
C GLY A 84 18.14 -15.25 8.92
N GLY A 85 17.07 -14.60 8.48
CA GLY A 85 15.79 -15.20 8.15
C GLY A 85 14.93 -15.60 9.35
N THR A 86 15.30 -15.23 10.58
CA THR A 86 14.55 -15.65 11.78
C THR A 86 13.56 -14.62 12.32
N ALA A 87 13.58 -13.37 11.80
CA ALA A 87 12.71 -12.29 12.27
C ALA A 87 11.95 -11.62 11.11
N GLY A 88 12.66 -10.90 10.24
CA GLY A 88 12.09 -10.11 9.15
C GLY A 88 11.30 -10.97 8.17
N ARG A 89 11.85 -12.12 7.76
CA ARG A 89 11.19 -13.00 6.79
C ARG A 89 9.88 -13.62 7.34
N PRO A 90 9.86 -14.20 8.55
CA PRO A 90 8.62 -14.66 9.18
C PRO A 90 7.53 -13.58 9.27
N MET A 91 7.88 -12.36 9.68
CA MET A 91 6.92 -11.25 9.71
C MET A 91 6.37 -10.91 8.33
N LEU A 92 7.24 -10.86 7.31
CA LEU A 92 6.84 -10.60 5.92
C LEU A 92 5.86 -11.66 5.40
N ASP A 93 6.10 -12.93 5.72
CA ASP A 93 5.23 -14.02 5.30
C ASP A 93 3.85 -13.95 5.99
N VAL A 94 3.78 -13.49 7.25
CA VAL A 94 2.49 -13.19 7.90
C VAL A 94 1.71 -12.11 7.14
N LEU A 95 2.37 -10.99 6.77
CA LEU A 95 1.71 -9.93 6.02
C LEU A 95 1.15 -10.42 4.68
N ARG A 96 1.92 -11.25 3.96
CA ARG A 96 1.50 -11.85 2.69
C ARG A 96 0.32 -12.80 2.85
N HIS A 97 0.36 -13.69 3.83
CA HIS A 97 -0.75 -14.62 4.09
C HIS A 97 -2.05 -13.92 4.52
N GLN A 98 -1.95 -12.68 4.99
CA GLN A 98 -3.08 -11.85 5.40
C GLN A 98 -3.58 -10.92 4.28
N ASP A 99 -3.06 -11.09 3.05
CA ASP A 99 -3.33 -10.28 1.86
C ASP A 99 -3.15 -8.77 2.11
N LEU A 100 -2.15 -8.41 2.92
CA LEU A 100 -1.86 -7.03 3.27
C LEU A 100 -0.86 -6.37 2.32
N GLU A 101 -1.11 -5.10 2.03
CA GLU A 101 -0.24 -4.18 1.31
C GLU A 101 -0.38 -2.76 1.91
N GLY A 102 0.58 -1.89 1.62
CA GLY A 102 0.65 -0.56 2.22
C GLY A 102 0.85 -0.64 3.73
N VAL A 103 1.68 -1.56 4.21
CA VAL A 103 1.90 -1.80 5.64
C VAL A 103 3.37 -2.02 6.00
N LEU A 104 3.71 -1.61 7.22
CA LEU A 104 4.96 -1.90 7.91
C LEU A 104 4.65 -2.75 9.16
N ALA A 105 5.35 -3.87 9.31
CA ALA A 105 5.43 -4.61 10.56
C ALA A 105 6.78 -4.34 11.24
N THR A 106 6.75 -4.03 12.53
CA THR A 106 7.93 -3.86 13.38
C THR A 106 7.79 -4.71 14.62
N VAL A 107 8.92 -5.25 15.10
CA VAL A 107 8.99 -5.89 16.41
C VAL A 107 10.23 -5.38 17.13
N VAL A 108 9.99 -4.74 18.27
CA VAL A 108 11.05 -4.35 19.21
C VAL A 108 11.24 -5.51 20.19
N ARG A 109 12.47 -6.01 20.28
CA ARG A 109 12.81 -7.12 21.16
C ARG A 109 13.73 -6.69 22.29
N TYR A 110 13.34 -7.02 23.53
CA TYR A 110 14.23 -7.01 24.69
C TYR A 110 14.65 -8.43 25.02
N PHE A 111 15.96 -8.68 25.11
CA PHE A 111 16.48 -10.01 25.41
C PHE A 111 16.31 -10.37 26.89
N GLY A 112 15.74 -11.55 27.15
CA GLY A 112 15.41 -12.02 28.51
C GLY A 112 16.48 -12.88 29.20
N GLY A 113 17.69 -12.99 28.63
CA GLY A 113 18.75 -13.84 29.18
C GLY A 113 18.69 -15.32 28.75
N VAL A 114 17.62 -15.76 28.09
CA VAL A 114 17.47 -17.15 27.62
C VAL A 114 17.36 -17.19 26.10
N LYS A 115 18.24 -17.97 25.45
CA LYS A 115 18.22 -18.16 24.00
C LYS A 115 16.98 -18.96 23.57
N LEU A 116 16.30 -18.50 22.52
CA LEU A 116 15.13 -19.18 21.94
C LEU A 116 15.50 -20.24 20.90
N GLY A 117 16.69 -20.13 20.29
CA GLY A 117 17.07 -20.91 19.10
C GLY A 117 16.34 -20.40 17.84
N ALA A 118 16.82 -20.77 16.65
CA ALA A 118 16.29 -20.26 15.38
C ALA A 118 14.78 -20.52 15.22
N GLY A 119 14.32 -21.76 15.46
CA GLY A 119 12.90 -22.10 15.37
C GLY A 119 12.02 -21.41 16.43
N GLY A 120 12.60 -21.03 17.57
CA GLY A 120 11.89 -20.27 18.59
C GLY A 120 11.74 -18.79 18.22
N LEU A 121 12.76 -18.20 17.58
CA LEU A 121 12.69 -16.82 17.06
C LEU A 121 11.67 -16.72 15.94
N VAL A 122 11.72 -17.63 14.97
CA VAL A 122 10.75 -17.68 13.85
C VAL A 122 9.31 -17.67 14.36
N ARG A 123 9.01 -18.49 15.38
CA ARG A 123 7.68 -18.53 16.01
C ARG A 123 7.37 -17.24 16.75
N ALA A 124 8.29 -16.74 17.56
CA ALA A 124 8.09 -15.51 18.34
C ALA A 124 7.75 -14.31 17.45
N TYR A 125 8.49 -14.07 16.37
CA TYR A 125 8.22 -12.98 15.43
C TYR A 125 6.92 -13.17 14.65
N THR A 126 6.65 -14.41 14.18
CA THR A 126 5.38 -14.78 13.53
C THR A 126 4.19 -14.48 14.45
N ASP A 127 4.21 -15.02 15.67
CA ASP A 127 3.12 -14.93 16.63
C ASP A 127 2.91 -13.49 17.07
N THR A 128 3.98 -12.71 17.25
CA THR A 128 3.88 -11.30 17.63
C THR A 128 3.08 -10.52 16.58
N ILE A 129 3.41 -10.65 15.30
CA ILE A 129 2.68 -9.95 14.23
C ILE A 129 1.27 -10.52 14.03
N ALA A 130 1.10 -11.85 14.08
CA ALA A 130 -0.22 -12.46 13.97
C ALA A 130 -1.17 -11.98 15.08
N GLN A 131 -0.70 -11.88 16.32
CA GLN A 131 -1.49 -11.37 17.45
C GLN A 131 -1.88 -9.90 17.30
N ALA A 132 -1.02 -9.06 16.72
CA ALA A 132 -1.38 -7.67 16.43
C ALA A 132 -2.54 -7.62 15.42
N LEU A 133 -2.50 -8.48 14.41
CA LEU A 133 -3.50 -8.51 13.33
C LEU A 133 -4.85 -9.09 13.74
N LEU A 134 -4.94 -9.88 14.83
CA LEU A 134 -6.23 -10.41 15.31
C LEU A 134 -7.24 -9.31 15.70
N LYS A 135 -6.74 -8.14 16.12
CA LYS A 135 -7.56 -7.00 16.54
C LYS A 135 -7.56 -5.86 15.52
N ALA A 136 -6.91 -6.06 14.38
CA ALA A 136 -6.71 -5.00 13.41
C ALA A 136 -7.96 -4.81 12.54
N ASP A 137 -8.36 -3.55 12.35
CA ASP A 137 -9.37 -3.19 11.37
C ASP A 137 -8.72 -3.13 9.97
N LYS A 138 -9.11 -4.09 9.11
CA LYS A 138 -8.58 -4.21 7.75
C LYS A 138 -9.53 -3.54 6.77
N VAL A 139 -8.99 -2.62 5.99
CA VAL A 139 -9.73 -1.88 4.97
C VAL A 139 -9.19 -2.21 3.59
N THR A 140 -10.02 -2.09 2.56
CA THR A 140 -9.58 -2.29 1.19
C THR A 140 -8.56 -1.22 0.79
N LEU A 141 -7.40 -1.65 0.30
CA LEU A 141 -6.40 -0.75 -0.26
C LEU A 141 -6.77 -0.42 -1.71
N GLN A 142 -7.42 0.73 -1.90
CA GLN A 142 -7.69 1.25 -3.23
C GLN A 142 -6.53 2.13 -3.69
N ARG A 143 -5.73 1.62 -4.63
CA ARG A 143 -4.69 2.41 -5.30
C ARG A 143 -5.35 3.44 -6.21
N MET A 144 -4.91 4.69 -6.10
CA MET A 144 -5.38 5.79 -6.94
C MET A 144 -4.31 6.12 -7.98
N ALA A 145 -4.73 6.40 -9.21
CA ALA A 145 -3.89 6.97 -10.24
C ALA A 145 -4.24 8.44 -10.43
N THR A 146 -3.23 9.25 -10.74
CA THR A 146 -3.41 10.63 -11.17
C THR A 146 -3.13 10.67 -12.66
N LEU A 147 -4.10 11.17 -13.43
CA LEU A 147 -3.97 11.39 -14.86
C LEU A 147 -3.90 12.89 -15.15
N GLN A 148 -3.14 13.24 -16.17
CA GLN A 148 -3.07 14.60 -16.69
C GLN A 148 -3.36 14.58 -18.18
N CYS A 149 -4.15 15.55 -18.63
CA CYS A 149 -4.38 15.75 -20.05
C CYS A 149 -4.55 17.22 -20.41
N GLU A 150 -4.31 17.51 -21.67
CA GLU A 150 -4.63 18.78 -22.32
C GLU A 150 -5.71 18.56 -23.38
N VAL A 151 -6.66 19.49 -23.42
CA VAL A 151 -7.77 19.46 -24.39
C VAL A 151 -8.07 20.87 -24.92
N PRO A 152 -8.53 20.99 -26.17
CA PRO A 152 -9.16 22.21 -26.66
C PRO A 152 -10.37 22.59 -25.80
N TYR A 153 -10.66 23.89 -25.66
CA TYR A 153 -11.80 24.42 -24.90
C TYR A 153 -13.14 23.75 -25.28
N ALA A 154 -13.35 23.47 -26.57
CA ALA A 154 -14.56 22.80 -27.05
C ALA A 154 -14.79 21.40 -26.46
N LEU A 155 -13.74 20.74 -25.98
CA LEU A 155 -13.79 19.41 -25.38
C LEU A 155 -13.76 19.43 -23.84
N GLU A 156 -13.56 20.58 -23.20
CA GLU A 156 -13.51 20.67 -21.73
C GLU A 156 -14.82 20.15 -21.11
N GLY A 157 -15.97 20.57 -21.63
CA GLY A 157 -17.28 20.13 -21.13
C GLY A 157 -17.51 18.62 -21.31
N LEU A 158 -17.01 18.04 -22.41
CA LEU A 158 -17.06 16.59 -22.63
C LEU A 158 -16.23 15.87 -21.57
N LEU A 159 -14.98 16.30 -21.37
CA LEU A 159 -14.06 15.70 -20.41
C LEU A 159 -14.61 15.76 -18.98
N ARG A 160 -15.17 16.90 -18.57
CA ARG A 160 -15.79 17.06 -17.24
C ARG A 160 -16.93 16.07 -16.99
N ARG A 161 -17.78 15.81 -17.99
CA ARG A 161 -18.85 14.80 -17.87
C ARG A 161 -18.30 13.39 -17.72
N HIS A 162 -17.22 13.05 -18.43
CA HIS A 162 -16.58 11.74 -18.27
C HIS A 162 -15.94 11.59 -16.88
N ILE A 163 -15.26 12.63 -16.38
CA ILE A 163 -14.69 12.65 -15.02
C ILE A 163 -15.78 12.35 -13.99
N GLU A 164 -16.89 13.08 -14.06
CA GLU A 164 -18.02 12.90 -13.16
C GLU A 164 -18.65 11.51 -13.27
N ALA A 165 -18.90 11.03 -14.50
CA ALA A 165 -19.47 9.71 -14.73
C ALA A 165 -18.59 8.56 -14.23
N ALA A 166 -17.26 8.75 -14.23
CA ALA A 166 -16.30 7.79 -13.69
C ALA A 166 -16.12 7.90 -12.17
N GLY A 167 -16.77 8.86 -11.51
CA GLY A 167 -16.53 9.17 -10.10
C GLY A 167 -15.09 9.62 -9.82
N ALA A 168 -14.41 10.16 -10.84
CA ALA A 168 -13.05 10.66 -10.71
C ALA A 168 -13.06 12.04 -10.04
N GLU A 169 -12.08 12.28 -9.18
CA GLU A 169 -11.88 13.55 -8.51
C GLU A 169 -11.09 14.49 -9.44
N LEU A 170 -11.66 15.66 -9.74
CA LEU A 170 -10.97 16.70 -10.48
C LEU A 170 -10.05 17.47 -9.53
N LEU A 171 -8.73 17.30 -9.66
CA LEU A 171 -7.74 17.92 -8.78
C LEU A 171 -7.38 19.34 -9.20
N GLN A 172 -7.22 19.57 -10.51
CA GLN A 172 -6.80 20.86 -11.03
C GLN A 172 -7.32 21.09 -12.44
N VAL A 173 -7.62 22.36 -12.74
CA VAL A 173 -7.85 22.86 -14.11
C VAL A 173 -7.04 24.13 -14.31
N ARG A 174 -6.32 24.22 -15.42
CA ARG A 174 -5.60 25.43 -15.84
C ARG A 174 -6.01 25.80 -17.25
N HIS A 175 -6.42 27.05 -17.41
CA HIS A 175 -6.78 27.62 -18.71
C HIS A 175 -5.58 28.39 -19.27
N GLY A 176 -5.10 27.96 -20.44
CA GLY A 176 -4.04 28.60 -21.20
C GLY A 176 -4.40 28.65 -22.68
N SER A 177 -3.45 28.35 -23.56
CA SER A 177 -3.74 28.11 -24.99
C SER A 177 -4.66 26.90 -25.20
N GLN A 178 -4.52 25.90 -24.33
CA GLN A 178 -5.45 24.79 -24.15
C GLN A 178 -5.86 24.67 -22.67
N VAL A 179 -6.82 23.80 -22.39
CA VAL A 179 -7.26 23.50 -21.03
C VAL A 179 -6.49 22.29 -20.54
N HIS A 180 -5.74 22.44 -19.46
CA HIS A 180 -5.05 21.35 -18.78
C HIS A 180 -5.87 20.89 -17.59
N LEU A 181 -6.11 19.59 -17.48
CA LEU A 181 -6.85 18.99 -16.38
C LEU A 181 -6.01 17.90 -15.72
N GLN A 182 -6.07 17.87 -14.40
CA GLN A 182 -5.53 16.79 -13.58
C GLN A 182 -6.69 16.15 -12.83
N MET A 183 -6.80 14.82 -12.94
CA MET A 183 -7.81 14.05 -12.22
C MET A 183 -7.20 12.88 -11.47
N ARG A 184 -7.90 12.42 -10.45
CA ARG A 184 -7.55 11.25 -9.65
C ARG A 184 -8.70 10.26 -9.63
N LEU A 185 -8.40 9.00 -9.91
CA LEU A 185 -9.37 7.92 -9.98
C LEU A 185 -8.74 6.59 -9.56
N PRO A 186 -9.52 5.52 -9.29
CA PRO A 186 -8.95 4.21 -8.99
C PRO A 186 -8.00 3.76 -10.10
N GLN A 187 -6.79 3.33 -9.73
CA GLN A 187 -5.74 2.95 -10.69
C GLN A 187 -6.20 1.86 -11.66
N ALA A 188 -7.03 0.93 -11.17
CA ALA A 188 -7.62 -0.14 -12.00
C ALA A 188 -8.55 0.38 -13.12
N GLN A 189 -9.07 1.60 -13.00
CA GLN A 189 -9.95 2.23 -14.00
C GLN A 189 -9.20 3.20 -14.91
N ALA A 190 -7.93 3.52 -14.60
CA ALA A 190 -7.19 4.59 -15.27
C ALA A 190 -7.00 4.35 -16.77
N GLU A 191 -6.65 3.12 -17.18
CA GLU A 191 -6.43 2.78 -18.58
C GLU A 191 -7.74 2.82 -19.38
N ALA A 192 -8.78 2.14 -18.92
CA ALA A 192 -10.10 2.15 -19.54
C ALA A 192 -10.68 3.57 -19.64
N PHE A 193 -10.50 4.40 -18.61
CA PHE A 193 -10.91 5.80 -18.65
C PHE A 193 -10.15 6.58 -19.74
N ARG A 194 -8.83 6.41 -19.85
CA ARG A 194 -8.03 7.05 -20.89
C ARG A 194 -8.49 6.67 -22.29
N GLU A 195 -8.77 5.39 -22.52
CA GLU A 195 -9.26 4.89 -23.82
C GLU A 195 -10.61 5.49 -24.17
N GLN A 196 -11.59 5.38 -23.26
CA GLN A 196 -12.95 5.90 -23.46
C GLN A 196 -12.95 7.40 -23.78
N VAL A 197 -12.16 8.17 -23.04
CA VAL A 197 -12.10 9.62 -23.22
C VAL A 197 -11.35 9.98 -24.50
N SER A 198 -10.29 9.25 -24.87
CA SER A 198 -9.57 9.47 -26.14
C SER A 198 -10.45 9.21 -27.36
N GLU A 199 -11.27 8.16 -27.31
CA GLU A 199 -12.25 7.83 -28.35
C GLU A 199 -13.31 8.96 -28.47
N ALA A 200 -13.89 9.37 -27.35
CA ALA A 200 -14.88 10.45 -27.32
C ALA A 200 -14.30 11.81 -27.77
N GLY A 201 -13.02 12.05 -27.48
CA GLY A 201 -12.26 13.23 -27.93
C GLY A 201 -11.79 13.16 -29.38
N GLN A 202 -12.04 12.05 -30.08
CA GLN A 202 -11.59 11.81 -31.46
C GLN A 202 -10.07 12.01 -31.62
N GLY A 203 -9.29 11.56 -30.64
CA GLY A 203 -7.82 11.68 -30.64
C GLY A 203 -7.26 13.07 -30.32
N ARG A 204 -8.10 14.05 -29.96
CA ARG A 204 -7.68 15.43 -29.61
C ARG A 204 -7.39 15.64 -28.12
N ILE A 205 -7.06 14.57 -27.41
CA ILE A 205 -6.72 14.60 -25.99
C ILE A 205 -5.24 14.27 -25.86
N GLY A 206 -4.45 15.25 -25.45
CA GLY A 206 -3.03 15.07 -25.18
C GLY A 206 -2.84 14.54 -23.77
N TRP A 207 -2.52 13.26 -23.60
CA TRP A 207 -2.20 12.71 -22.28
C TRP A 207 -0.74 12.97 -21.92
N SER A 208 -0.48 13.39 -20.69
CA SER A 208 0.86 13.52 -20.12
C SER A 208 1.01 12.67 -18.86
N ALA A 209 2.25 12.33 -18.51
CA ALA A 209 2.53 11.75 -17.21
C ALA A 209 2.21 12.78 -16.12
N ALA A 210 1.61 12.34 -15.02
CA ALA A 210 1.49 13.18 -13.85
C ALA A 210 2.89 13.51 -13.32
N ALA A 211 3.18 14.81 -13.20
CA ALA A 211 4.39 15.32 -12.56
C ALA A 211 4.47 14.95 -11.07
#